data_AF-A0A7G6YQQ2-F1
#
_entry.id   AF-A0A7G6YQQ2-F1
#
_cell.length_a   1.000
_cell.length_b   1.000
_cell.length_c   1.000
_cell.angle_alpha   90.00
_cell.angle_beta   90.00
_cell.angle_gamma   90.00
#
_symmetry.space_group_name_H-M   'P 1'
#
loop_
_entity.id
_entity.type
_entity.pdbx_description
1 polymer ?
#
loop_
_entity_poly.entity_id
_entity_poly.type
_entity_poly.pdbx_seq_one_letter_code
_entity_poly.pdbx_strand_id
1 'polypeptide(L)'
;MLLTALFLAIAPRTIIFIIFVLVIFFGAKRIPELFRGLGQGVKEFKDASKEERPEYRDQQQPQQPHYGNQQPTQPPYRDQPAPPTNQNPTQPRY
;
A
#
# COMPACT_ATOMS: atom_id res chain seq x y z
N MET A 1 3.53 27.46 14.85
CA MET A 1 3.16 27.88 13.48
C MET A 1 4.25 28.72 12.79
N LEU A 2 4.82 29.75 13.43
CA LEU A 2 5.92 30.52 12.83
C LEU A 2 7.21 29.68 12.66
N LEU A 3 7.57 28.89 13.69
CA LEU A 3 8.73 28.00 13.67
C LEU A 3 8.61 26.88 12.61
N THR A 4 7.41 26.33 12.44
CA THR A 4 7.11 25.32 11.41
C THR A 4 7.17 25.93 10.01
N ALA A 5 6.72 27.17 9.83
CA ALA A 5 6.82 27.89 8.56
C ALA A 5 8.28 28.16 8.17
N LEU A 6 9.13 28.52 9.14
CA LEU A 6 10.58 28.67 8.93
C LEU A 6 11.23 27.35 8.52
N PHE A 7 10.89 26.24 9.19
CA PHE A 7 11.41 24.92 8.82
C PHE A 7 10.97 24.51 7.40
N LEU A 8 9.70 24.70 7.06
CA LEU A 8 9.17 24.40 5.72
C LEU A 8 9.81 25.28 4.63
N ALA A 9 10.12 26.54 4.94
CA ALA A 9 10.75 27.48 4.01
C ALA A 9 12.27 27.27 3.86
N ILE A 10 12.94 26.64 4.82
CA ILE A 10 14.39 26.44 4.83
C ILE A 10 14.76 25.01 4.39
N ALA A 11 13.96 24.00 4.74
CA ALA A 11 14.19 22.60 4.41
C ALA A 11 14.47 22.31 2.92
N PRO A 12 13.71 22.84 1.94
CA PRO A 12 14.04 22.62 0.53
C PRO A 12 15.33 23.34 0.11
N ARG A 13 15.66 24.49 0.72
CA ARG A 13 16.89 25.24 0.42
C ARG A 13 18.14 24.54 0.96
N THR A 14 18.05 23.91 2.13
CA THR A 14 19.18 23.16 2.71
C THR A 14 19.52 21.92 1.89
N ILE A 15 18.52 21.20 1.39
CA ILE A 15 18.74 20.04 0.50
C ILE A 15 19.49 20.46 -0.77
N ILE A 16 19.06 21.56 -1.41
CA ILE A 16 19.74 22.11 -2.60
C ILE A 16 21.19 22.49 -2.26
N PHE A 17 21.44 23.11 -1.11
CA PHE A 17 22.78 23.49 -0.68
C PHE A 17 23.69 22.27 -0.46
N ILE A 18 23.18 21.20 0.16
CA ILE A 18 23.94 19.96 0.37
C ILE A 18 24.30 19.32 -0.98
N ILE A 19 23.36 19.24 -1.91
CA ILE A 19 23.62 18.71 -3.27
C ILE A 19 24.67 19.58 -3.97
N PHE A 20 24.58 20.91 -3.85
CA PHE A 20 25.55 21.82 -4.45
C PHE A 20 26.96 21.60 -3.93
N VAL A 21 27.12 21.47 -2.60
CA VAL A 21 28.41 21.13 -1.98
C VAL A 21 28.90 19.78 -2.49
N LEU A 22 28.07 18.73 -2.46
CA LEU A 22 28.46 17.41 -2.98
C LEU A 22 28.88 17.45 -4.45
N VAL A 23 28.23 18.27 -5.28
CA VAL A 23 28.59 18.45 -6.69
C VAL A 23 29.92 19.17 -6.86
N ILE A 24 30.31 20.09 -5.98
CA ILE A 24 31.64 20.72 -6.04
C ILE A 24 32.72 19.73 -5.62
N PHE A 25 32.50 18.96 -4.55
CA PHE A 25 33.49 18.03 -4.01
C PHE A 25 33.64 16.76 -4.87
N PHE A 26 32.54 16.18 -5.33
CA PHE A 26 32.55 14.94 -6.11
C PHE A 26 32.42 15.19 -7.63
N GLY A 27 31.87 16.33 -8.04
CA GLY A 27 31.57 16.63 -9.44
C GLY A 27 30.12 16.29 -9.81
N ALA A 28 29.50 17.11 -10.67
CA ALA A 28 28.11 16.95 -11.11
C ALA A 28 27.81 15.61 -11.78
N LYS A 29 28.84 14.94 -12.32
CA LYS A 29 28.73 13.65 -13.00
C LYS A 29 28.73 12.44 -12.05
N ARG A 30 29.21 12.56 -10.80
CA ARG A 30 29.35 11.39 -9.90
C ARG A 30 28.03 10.90 -9.33
N ILE A 31 27.15 11.80 -8.94
CA ILE A 31 25.82 11.45 -8.40
C ILE A 31 25.00 10.61 -9.42
N PRO A 32 24.82 11.02 -10.69
CA PRO A 32 24.08 10.21 -11.66
C PRO A 32 24.81 8.91 -12.05
N GLU A 33 26.14 8.90 -12.03
CA GLU A 33 26.95 7.70 -12.28
C GLU A 33 26.74 6.64 -11.17
N LEU A 34 26.75 7.06 -9.90
CA LEU A 34 26.43 6.20 -8.75
C LEU A 34 24.99 5.66 -8.82
N PHE A 35 24.02 6.50 -9.17
CA PHE A 35 22.63 6.05 -9.32
C PHE A 35 22.45 5.05 -10.46
N ARG A 36 23.15 5.24 -11.60
CA ARG A 36 23.12 4.27 -12.71
C ARG A 36 23.70 2.92 -12.28
N GLY A 37 24.85 2.92 -11.60
CA GLY A 37 25.46 1.69 -11.08
C GLY A 37 24.59 0.98 -10.05
N LEU A 38 24.02 1.72 -9.10
CA LEU A 38 23.09 1.17 -8.09
C LEU A 38 21.83 0.60 -8.76
N GLY A 39 21.25 1.31 -9.73
CA GLY A 39 20.05 0.88 -10.44
C GLY A 39 20.28 -0.39 -11.26
N GLN A 40 21.45 -0.54 -11.88
CA GLN A 40 21.84 -1.78 -12.57
C GLN A 40 22.00 -2.93 -11.57
N GLY A 41 22.69 -2.72 -10.44
CA GLY A 41 22.84 -3.75 -9.40
C GLY A 41 21.50 -4.20 -8.81
N VAL A 42 20.57 -3.27 -8.52
CA VAL A 42 19.22 -3.62 -8.03
C VAL A 42 18.41 -4.37 -9.10
N LYS A 43 18.57 -4.02 -10.38
CA LYS A 43 17.91 -4.73 -11.48
C LYS A 43 18.41 -6.18 -11.57
N GLU A 44 19.72 -6.37 -11.62
CA GLU A 44 20.36 -7.69 -11.69
C GLU A 44 20.03 -8.54 -10.45
N PHE A 45 20.04 -7.93 -9.26
CA PHE A 45 19.63 -8.61 -8.02
C PHE A 45 18.19 -9.10 -8.08
N LYS A 46 17.26 -8.28 -8.59
CA LYS A 46 15.86 -8.66 -8.76
C LYS A 46 15.68 -9.76 -9.80
N ASP A 47 16.44 -9.70 -10.89
CA ASP A 47 16.36 -10.68 -11.98
C ASP A 47 16.88 -12.05 -11.49
N ALA A 48 18.03 -12.08 -10.80
CA ALA A 48 18.58 -13.30 -10.19
C ALA A 48 17.65 -13.88 -9.10
N SER A 49 17.05 -13.02 -8.27
CA SER A 49 16.10 -13.44 -7.22
C SER A 49 14.79 -14.02 -7.77
N LYS A 50 14.50 -13.84 -9.07
CA LYS A 50 13.33 -14.41 -9.73
C LYS A 50 13.60 -15.79 -10.31
N GLU A 51 14.81 -16.03 -10.83
CA GLU A 51 15.21 -17.34 -11.38
C GLU A 51 15.29 -18.44 -10.32
N GLU A 52 15.49 -18.09 -9.04
CA GLU A 52 15.49 -19.06 -7.93
C GLU A 52 14.09 -19.48 -7.45
N ARG A 53 13.01 -18.93 -8.01
CA ARG A 53 11.68 -19.50 -7.83
C ARG A 53 11.51 -20.55 -8.92
N PRO A 54 11.63 -21.86 -8.62
CA PRO A 54 11.33 -22.86 -9.62
C PRO A 54 9.90 -22.64 -10.08
N GLU A 55 9.71 -22.44 -11.38
CA GLU A 55 8.39 -22.45 -12.02
C GLU A 55 7.80 -23.87 -11.95
N TYR A 56 7.43 -24.31 -10.75
CA TYR A 56 6.43 -25.35 -10.56
C TYR A 56 5.07 -24.69 -10.39
N ARG A 57 4.61 -23.97 -11.43
CA ARG A 57 3.22 -23.51 -11.47
C ARG A 57 2.79 -23.00 -12.84
N ASP A 58 2.84 -23.84 -13.87
CA ASP A 58 2.09 -23.57 -15.10
C ASP A 58 1.59 -24.81 -15.86
N GLN A 59 1.37 -25.93 -15.17
CA GLN A 59 0.48 -26.98 -15.67
C GLN A 59 -0.43 -27.47 -14.54
N GLN A 60 -1.74 -27.26 -14.72
CA GLN A 60 -2.85 -27.53 -13.80
C GLN A 60 -3.11 -26.44 -12.75
N GLN A 61 -3.67 -25.33 -13.19
CA GLN A 61 -4.56 -24.53 -12.38
C GLN A 61 -5.98 -25.13 -12.49
N PRO A 62 -6.55 -25.79 -11.46
CA PRO A 62 -8.00 -25.85 -11.36
C PRO A 62 -8.45 -24.39 -11.30
N GLN A 63 -9.26 -23.97 -12.26
CA GLN A 63 -9.83 -22.63 -12.27
C GLN A 63 -10.51 -22.37 -10.92
N GLN A 64 -9.89 -21.55 -10.08
CA GLN A 64 -10.57 -21.03 -8.89
C GLN A 64 -11.55 -19.97 -9.39
N PRO A 65 -12.86 -20.12 -9.14
CA PRO A 65 -13.82 -19.14 -9.59
C PRO A 65 -13.46 -17.78 -8.99
N HIS A 66 -13.42 -16.77 -9.84
CA HIS A 66 -13.25 -15.39 -9.41
C HIS A 66 -14.46 -15.00 -8.57
N TYR A 67 -14.32 -14.97 -7.25
CA TYR A 67 -15.26 -14.29 -6.37
C TYR A 67 -15.03 -12.78 -6.53
N GLY A 68 -15.66 -12.21 -7.55
CA GLY A 68 -15.89 -10.78 -7.59
C GLY A 68 -16.60 -10.35 -6.31
N ASN A 69 -16.30 -9.16 -5.81
CA ASN A 69 -16.90 -8.58 -4.61
C ASN A 69 -18.43 -8.69 -4.65
N GLN A 70 -18.97 -9.77 -4.06
CA GLN A 70 -20.38 -10.00 -3.85
C GLN A 70 -20.57 -10.02 -2.35
N GLN A 71 -21.21 -8.96 -1.87
CA GLN A 71 -21.76 -8.86 -0.54
C GLN A 71 -22.61 -10.11 -0.29
N PRO A 72 -22.39 -10.88 0.78
CA PRO A 72 -23.07 -12.15 0.99
C PRO A 72 -24.59 -11.93 1.04
N THR A 73 -25.29 -12.43 0.02
CA THR A 73 -26.75 -12.54 0.06
C THR A 73 -27.11 -13.56 1.14
N GLN A 74 -27.82 -13.08 2.15
CA GLN A 74 -28.30 -13.89 3.27
C GLN A 74 -29.20 -15.03 2.75
N PRO A 75 -29.12 -16.25 3.33
CA PRO A 75 -30.03 -17.33 2.97
C PRO A 75 -31.49 -16.94 3.31
N PRO A 76 -32.47 -17.40 2.53
CA PRO A 76 -33.87 -17.12 2.83
C PRO A 76 -34.22 -17.79 4.15
N TYR A 77 -34.71 -16.98 5.09
CA TYR A 77 -35.09 -17.44 6.42
C TYR A 77 -36.32 -18.36 6.31
N ARG A 78 -36.07 -19.66 6.17
CA ARG A 78 -37.06 -20.69 6.46
C ARG A 78 -36.66 -21.26 7.81
N ASP A 79 -37.57 -21.18 8.76
CA ASP A 79 -37.48 -21.73 10.11
C ASP A 79 -36.91 -20.81 11.22
N GLN A 80 -36.94 -19.47 11.09
CA GLN A 80 -36.87 -18.65 12.32
C GLN A 80 -38.20 -18.74 13.06
N PRO A 81 -38.20 -19.17 14.34
CA PRO A 81 -39.28 -18.77 15.23
C PRO A 81 -39.28 -17.24 15.28
N ALA A 82 -40.43 -16.61 15.05
CA ALA A 82 -40.55 -15.15 15.10
C ALA A 82 -39.95 -14.61 16.42
N PRO A 83 -39.23 -13.47 16.40
CA PRO A 83 -38.78 -12.85 17.63
C PRO A 83 -40.00 -12.55 18.53
N PRO A 84 -39.90 -12.70 19.85
CA PRO A 84 -41.02 -12.40 20.74
C PRO A 84 -41.43 -10.95 20.54
N THR A 85 -42.68 -10.74 20.10
CA THR A 85 -43.30 -9.42 20.07
C THR A 85 -43.17 -8.81 21.44
N ASN A 86 -42.35 -7.77 21.57
CA ASN A 86 -42.23 -6.97 22.78
C ASN A 86 -43.55 -6.23 22.97
N GLN A 87 -44.46 -6.83 23.74
CA GLN A 87 -45.71 -6.19 24.16
C GLN A 87 -45.33 -5.12 25.18
N ASN A 88 -45.03 -3.92 24.70
CA ASN A 88 -44.96 -2.75 25.56
C ASN A 88 -46.39 -2.51 26.09
N PRO A 89 -46.67 -2.68 27.40
CA PRO A 89 -47.98 -2.33 27.92
C PRO A 89 -48.14 -0.83 27.72
N THR A 90 -49.16 -0.46 26.96
CA THR A 90 -49.65 0.90 26.82
C THR A 90 -49.75 1.53 28.20
N GLN A 91 -48.85 2.47 28.50
CA GLN A 91 -48.92 3.24 29.74
C GLN A 91 -50.20 4.08 29.69
N PRO A 92 -51.08 4.02 30.71
CA PRO A 92 -52.28 4.83 30.73
C PRO A 92 -51.89 6.30 30.91
N ARG A 93 -52.39 7.14 29.99
CA ARG A 93 -52.22 8.59 30.04
C ARG A 93 -53.13 9.14 31.15
N TYR A 94 -52.52 9.64 32.22
CA TYR A 94 -53.16 10.52 33.19
C TYR A 94 -52.37 11.82 33.26
#